data_AF-A0A0L1KL38-F1
#
_entry.id   AF-A0A0L1KL38-F1
#
_cell.length_a   1.000
_cell.length_b   1.000
_cell.length_c   1.000
_cell.angle_alpha   90.00
_cell.angle_beta   90.00
_cell.angle_gamma   90.00
#
_symmetry.space_group_name_H-M   'P 1'
#
loop_
_entity.id
_entity.type
_entity.pdbx_description
1 polymer ?
#
loop_
_entity_poly.entity_id
_entity_poly.type
_entity_poly.pdbx_seq_one_letter_code
_entity_poly.pdbx_strand_id
1 'polypeptide(L)'
;MKKERVEKKVAAAAVEKTDVTVAASKKDGTSYHIQVKEPAEWIERLSIYATKPLDFPRARRDDDVQREKAFMDHALPSALEGIRRLKALGVPCERPSDYYAEMLKSDNHMAKVRDAIERKAKEIRDRVQRRNATMQRKYKKELKAQTTKDSSKRRRDFDGAVREGKRKSAEWKNDGNHQEEFDYGDFVGESDRASRRGSFEARGKGAKSFRKSGTQRKHTGRRK
;
A
#
# COMPACT_ATOMS: atom_id res chain seq x y z
N MET A 1 61.44 5.09 22.48
CA MET A 1 60.63 6.03 21.67
C MET A 1 59.31 6.23 22.38
N LYS A 2 59.14 7.38 23.04
CA LYS A 2 57.94 7.77 23.79
C LYS A 2 56.93 8.37 22.80
N LYS A 3 55.67 7.92 22.84
CA LYS A 3 54.54 8.66 22.24
C LYS A 3 53.52 8.91 23.33
N GLU A 4 53.49 10.17 23.76
CA GLU A 4 52.69 10.75 24.83
C GLU A 4 51.57 11.59 24.20
N ARG A 5 50.37 11.57 24.83
CA ARG A 5 49.23 12.49 24.70
C ARG A 5 48.51 12.52 23.34
N VAL A 6 47.17 12.64 23.28
CA VAL A 6 46.38 13.74 23.84
C VAL A 6 45.00 13.25 24.27
N GLU A 7 44.78 13.10 25.58
CA GLU A 7 43.43 13.14 26.14
C GLU A 7 42.98 14.61 26.18
N LYS A 8 41.99 14.96 25.35
CA LYS A 8 41.29 16.24 25.46
C LYS A 8 40.40 16.20 26.70
N LYS A 9 40.92 16.71 27.81
CA LYS A 9 40.11 17.20 28.93
C LYS A 9 39.22 18.33 28.41
N VAL A 10 37.94 18.06 28.19
CA VAL A 10 36.93 19.11 28.07
C VAL A 10 36.77 19.68 29.47
N ALA A 11 37.18 20.93 29.63
CA ALA A 11 37.11 21.66 30.89
C ALA A 11 35.67 21.66 31.41
N ALA A 12 35.48 21.12 32.61
CA ALA A 12 34.29 21.38 33.41
C ALA A 12 34.30 22.86 33.78
N ALA A 13 33.54 23.67 33.05
CA ALA A 13 33.23 25.02 33.45
C ALA A 13 32.48 24.96 34.78
N ALA A 14 33.02 25.61 35.80
CA ALA A 14 32.36 25.76 37.10
C ALA A 14 31.06 26.54 36.89
N VAL A 15 29.93 25.85 36.99
CA VAL A 15 28.61 26.47 37.02
C VAL A 15 28.45 27.11 38.40
N GLU A 16 28.45 28.43 38.42
CA GLU A 16 28.18 29.24 39.60
C GLU A 16 26.77 28.92 40.11
N LYS A 17 26.63 28.62 41.40
CA LYS A 17 25.35 28.25 42.02
C LYS A 17 24.46 29.49 42.09
N THR A 18 23.59 29.67 41.11
CA THR A 18 22.60 30.75 41.13
C THR A 18 21.28 30.23 41.69
N ASP A 19 20.94 30.67 42.90
CA ASP A 19 19.63 30.44 43.50
C ASP A 19 18.58 31.32 42.79
N VAL A 20 17.74 30.70 41.96
CA VAL A 20 16.64 31.41 41.28
C VAL A 20 15.35 31.21 42.07
N THR A 21 14.84 32.29 42.68
CA THR A 21 13.55 32.28 43.39
C THR A 21 12.41 32.66 42.45
N VAL A 22 11.48 31.74 42.20
CA VAL A 22 10.22 32.03 41.49
C VAL A 22 9.07 31.99 42.48
N ALA A 23 8.43 33.14 42.72
CA ALA A 23 7.24 33.25 43.56
C ALA A 23 5.99 32.96 42.73
N ALA A 24 5.32 31.83 42.98
CA ALA A 24 3.98 31.55 42.46
C ALA A 24 2.99 31.52 43.62
N SER A 25 2.00 32.40 43.59
CA SER A 25 0.96 32.53 44.63
C SER A 25 -0.37 31.93 44.13
N LYS A 26 -0.99 31.08 44.96
CA LYS A 26 -2.40 30.69 44.83
C LYS A 26 -3.27 31.67 45.65
N LYS A 27 -4.55 31.77 45.31
CA LYS A 27 -5.55 32.62 46.01
C LYS A 27 -5.69 32.33 47.52
N ASP A 28 -5.11 31.22 48.02
CA ASP A 28 -5.20 30.75 49.40
C ASP A 28 -3.98 31.14 50.27
N GLY A 29 -3.10 32.04 49.80
CA GLY A 29 -2.03 32.62 50.62
C GLY A 29 -0.88 31.68 51.00
N THR A 30 -0.89 30.42 50.57
CA THR A 30 0.22 29.49 50.81
C THR A 30 1.33 29.70 49.78
N SER A 31 2.47 30.26 50.20
CA SER A 31 3.67 30.41 49.36
C SER A 31 4.56 29.18 49.47
N TYR A 32 4.83 28.50 48.36
CA TYR A 32 5.83 27.43 48.32
C TYR A 32 7.20 28.04 47.97
N HIS A 33 8.19 27.84 48.83
CA HIS A 33 9.58 28.20 48.53
C HIS A 33 10.26 27.00 47.88
N ILE A 34 10.44 27.05 46.56
CA ILE A 34 11.19 26.03 45.82
C ILE A 34 12.64 26.51 45.73
N GLN A 35 13.53 25.91 46.52
CA GLN A 35 14.97 26.10 46.38
C GLN A 35 15.48 25.24 45.24
N VAL A 36 15.75 25.84 44.08
CA VAL A 36 16.41 25.14 42.97
C VAL A 36 17.91 25.22 43.18
N LYS A 37 18.49 24.14 43.73
CA LYS A 37 19.93 24.04 43.96
C LYS A 37 20.60 23.57 42.68
N GLU A 38 21.21 24.50 41.94
CA GLU A 38 21.99 24.12 40.76
C GLU A 38 23.35 23.48 41.14
N PRO A 39 23.86 22.52 40.35
CA PRO A 39 23.26 21.93 39.14
C PRO A 39 22.23 20.85 39.48
N ALA A 40 20.97 21.10 39.15
CA ALA A 40 19.88 20.14 39.28
C ALA A 40 20.17 18.90 38.41
N GLU A 41 19.78 17.72 38.89
CA GLU A 41 19.84 16.52 38.07
C GLU A 41 18.98 16.71 36.82
N TRP A 42 19.40 16.13 35.70
CA TRP A 42 18.70 16.29 34.43
C TRP A 42 17.21 15.92 34.52
N ILE A 43 16.85 15.00 35.42
CA ILE A 43 15.47 14.57 35.68
C ILE A 43 14.55 15.69 36.18
N GLU A 44 15.07 16.71 36.86
CA GLU A 44 14.26 17.86 37.32
C GLU A 44 13.96 18.82 36.16
N ARG A 45 14.87 18.89 35.19
CA ARG A 45 14.75 19.79 34.04
C ARG A 45 14.00 19.17 32.87
N LEU A 46 14.20 17.87 32.63
CA LEU A 46 13.70 17.09 31.48
C LEU A 46 13.93 17.74 30.10
N SER A 47 14.83 18.73 30.01
CA SER A 47 15.11 19.44 28.77
C SER A 47 16.25 18.80 28.01
N ILE A 48 16.10 18.73 26.70
CA ILE A 48 17.08 18.16 25.77
C ILE A 48 17.34 19.20 24.70
N TYR A 49 18.62 19.51 24.52
CA TYR A 49 19.06 20.35 23.43
C TYR A 49 19.50 19.45 22.29
N ALA A 50 19.01 19.74 21.09
CA ALA A 50 19.40 19.00 19.91
C ALA A 50 20.88 19.25 19.60
N THR A 51 21.62 18.18 19.33
CA THR A 51 23.06 18.26 19.00
C THR A 51 23.29 18.86 17.62
N LYS A 52 22.36 18.63 16.68
CA LYS A 52 22.43 19.14 15.31
C LYS A 52 21.49 20.34 15.18
N PRO A 53 21.91 21.43 14.50
CA PRO A 53 21.01 22.51 14.15
C PRO A 53 19.91 22.02 13.21
N LEU A 54 18.81 22.76 13.14
CA LEU A 54 17.74 22.47 12.20
C LEU A 54 18.25 22.63 10.76
N ASP A 55 18.29 21.53 10.02
CA ASP A 55 18.72 21.50 8.62
C ASP A 55 17.56 21.90 7.70
N PHE A 56 17.25 23.20 7.69
CA PHE A 56 16.19 23.74 6.85
C PHE A 56 16.57 25.11 6.27
N PRO A 57 16.78 25.21 4.93
CA PRO A 57 17.15 26.47 4.29
C PRO A 57 16.05 27.53 4.44
N ARG A 58 16.44 28.73 4.90
CA ARG A 58 15.52 29.87 5.03
C ARG A 58 14.84 30.27 3.71
N ALA A 59 15.49 30.00 2.57
CA ALA A 59 14.95 30.24 1.24
C ALA A 59 13.68 29.41 0.91
N ARG A 60 13.49 28.26 1.56
CA ARG A 60 12.31 27.38 1.36
C ARG A 60 11.28 27.52 2.47
N ARG A 61 11.30 28.62 3.21
CA ARG A 61 10.41 28.86 4.36
C ARG A 61 8.93 28.58 4.05
N ASP A 62 8.46 28.89 2.86
CA ASP A 62 7.05 28.78 2.50
C ASP A 62 6.62 27.34 2.14
N ASP A 63 7.57 26.41 1.99
CA ASP A 63 7.29 24.98 1.79
C ASP A 63 6.98 24.29 3.13
N ASP A 64 5.70 24.27 3.48
CA ASP A 64 5.21 23.69 4.74
C ASP A 64 5.53 22.21 4.88
N VAL A 65 5.45 21.43 3.80
CA VAL A 65 5.65 19.97 3.85
C VAL A 65 7.11 19.64 4.18
N GLN A 66 8.05 20.34 3.55
CA GLN A 66 9.48 20.13 3.84
C GLN A 66 9.83 20.68 5.23
N ARG A 67 9.20 21.76 5.67
CA ARG A 67 9.42 22.35 6.99
C ARG A 67 8.94 21.44 8.12
N GLU A 68 7.72 20.90 8.00
CA GLU A 68 7.17 19.94 8.97
C GLU A 68 8.04 18.68 9.06
N LYS A 69 8.53 18.19 7.93
CA LYS A 69 9.49 17.07 7.93
C LYS A 69 10.76 17.42 8.70
N ALA A 70 11.34 18.60 8.47
CA ALA A 70 12.55 19.03 9.17
C ALA A 70 12.34 19.14 10.70
N PHE A 71 11.17 19.63 11.14
CA PHE A 71 10.82 19.65 12.56
C PHE A 71 10.68 18.25 13.16
N MET A 72 10.06 17.32 12.43
CA MET A 72 9.93 15.93 12.86
C MET A 72 11.29 15.22 12.96
N ASP A 73 12.15 15.40 11.95
CA ASP A 73 13.50 14.84 11.91
C ASP A 73 14.39 15.40 13.03
N HIS A 74 14.09 16.61 13.52
CA HIS A 74 14.78 17.24 14.65
C HIS A 74 14.23 16.81 16.01
N ALA A 75 12.89 16.70 16.14
CA ALA A 75 12.22 16.37 17.39
C ALA A 75 12.35 14.88 17.76
N LEU A 76 12.26 13.98 16.79
CA LEU A 76 12.31 12.53 17.00
C LEU A 76 13.58 12.05 17.73
N PRO A 77 14.82 12.36 17.27
CA PRO A 77 16.03 11.93 17.96
C PRO A 77 16.15 12.53 19.35
N SER A 78 15.69 13.78 19.52
CA SER A 78 15.70 14.46 20.82
C SER A 78 14.77 13.75 21.82
N ALA A 79 13.57 13.36 21.39
CA ALA A 79 12.64 12.58 22.20
C ALA A 79 13.19 11.19 22.56
N LEU A 80 13.83 10.50 21.59
CA LEU A 80 14.45 9.19 21.82
C LEU A 80 15.60 9.26 22.83
N GLU A 81 16.43 10.30 22.76
CA GLU A 81 17.49 10.52 23.75
C GLU A 81 16.91 10.75 25.16
N GLY A 82 15.77 11.44 25.26
CA GLY A 82 15.05 11.60 26.52
C GLY A 82 14.57 10.29 27.10
N ILE A 83 13.92 9.48 26.27
CA ILE A 83 13.47 8.14 26.67
C ILE A 83 14.67 7.29 27.08
N ARG A 84 15.81 7.37 26.37
CA ARG A 84 17.03 6.62 26.72
C ARG A 84 17.54 6.99 28.11
N ARG A 85 17.60 8.28 28.43
CA ARG A 85 18.05 8.77 29.74
C ARG A 85 17.07 8.41 30.86
N LEU A 86 15.76 8.53 30.62
CA LEU A 86 14.73 8.12 31.59
C LEU A 86 14.78 6.61 31.88
N LYS A 87 14.98 5.78 30.86
CA LYS A 87 15.17 4.33 31.02
C LYS A 87 16.43 4.01 31.83
N ALA A 88 17.53 4.74 31.62
CA ALA A 88 18.76 4.57 32.40
C ALA A 88 18.57 4.90 33.90
N LEU A 89 17.65 5.83 34.21
CA LEU A 89 17.24 6.18 35.57
C LEU A 89 16.16 5.26 36.14
N GLY A 90 15.67 4.27 35.38
CA GLY A 90 14.62 3.35 35.82
C GLY A 90 13.21 3.97 35.88
N VAL A 91 12.98 5.12 35.23
CA VAL A 91 11.68 5.80 35.23
C VAL A 91 10.76 5.19 34.15
N PRO A 92 9.52 4.78 34.49
CA PRO A 92 8.57 4.28 33.49
C PRO A 92 8.16 5.39 32.52
N CYS A 93 8.43 5.18 31.23
CA CYS A 93 8.16 6.18 30.18
C CYS A 93 6.86 5.93 29.41
N GLU A 94 6.36 4.69 29.42
CA GLU A 94 5.21 4.28 28.63
C GLU A 94 3.94 4.35 29.46
N ARG A 95 2.86 4.85 28.86
CA ARG A 95 1.55 4.90 29.50
C ARG A 95 0.93 3.49 29.51
N PRO A 96 0.62 2.90 30.67
CA PRO A 96 -0.09 1.63 30.74
C PRO A 96 -1.49 1.73 30.12
N SER A 97 -1.97 0.65 29.49
CA SER A 97 -3.29 0.60 28.86
C SER A 97 -4.45 0.74 29.86
N ASP A 98 -4.23 0.36 31.11
CA ASP A 98 -5.23 0.38 32.19
C ASP A 98 -5.20 1.67 33.02
N TYR A 99 -4.39 2.66 32.63
CA TYR A 99 -4.32 3.95 33.32
C TYR A 99 -5.26 4.98 32.69
N TYR A 100 -6.46 5.09 33.25
CA TYR A 100 -7.50 6.05 32.86
C TYR A 100 -7.35 7.37 33.61
N ALA A 101 -6.58 8.29 33.02
CA ALA A 101 -6.49 9.69 33.45
C ALA A 101 -7.04 10.62 32.36
N GLU A 102 -7.39 11.86 32.74
CA GLU A 102 -7.84 12.87 31.79
C GLU A 102 -6.76 13.15 30.73
N MET A 103 -7.17 13.10 29.46
CA MET A 103 -6.30 13.34 28.31
C MET A 103 -6.53 14.73 27.74
N LEU A 104 -5.51 15.32 27.10
CA LEU A 104 -5.59 16.63 26.45
C LEU A 104 -6.78 16.76 25.48
N LYS A 105 -7.17 15.65 24.84
CA LYS A 105 -8.33 15.58 23.94
C LYS A 105 -9.30 14.53 24.45
N SER A 106 -10.60 14.85 24.42
CA SER A 106 -11.65 13.91 24.81
C SER A 106 -11.84 12.77 23.81
N ASP A 107 -12.31 11.63 24.29
CA ASP A 107 -12.58 10.45 23.45
C ASP A 107 -13.62 10.73 22.36
N ASN A 108 -14.61 11.56 22.67
CA ASN A 108 -15.62 12.03 21.72
C ASN A 108 -14.98 12.81 20.55
N HIS A 109 -13.96 13.62 20.83
CA HIS A 109 -13.22 14.32 19.78
C HIS A 109 -12.39 13.33 18.95
N MET A 110 -11.69 12.41 19.60
CA MET A 110 -10.86 11.41 18.91
C MET A 110 -11.67 10.41 18.09
N ALA A 111 -12.91 10.10 18.48
CA ALA A 111 -13.85 9.32 17.68
C ALA A 111 -14.14 10.02 16.33
N LYS A 112 -14.45 11.31 16.35
CA LYS A 112 -14.67 12.11 15.13
C LYS A 112 -13.43 12.16 14.23
N VAL A 113 -12.24 12.23 14.82
CA VAL A 113 -10.98 12.21 14.06
C VAL A 113 -10.77 10.85 13.40
N ARG A 114 -11.02 9.75 14.11
CA ARG A 114 -10.95 8.39 13.54
C ARG A 114 -11.93 8.23 12.38
N ASP A 115 -13.18 8.63 12.55
CA ASP A 115 -14.20 8.58 11.50
C ASP A 115 -13.77 9.38 10.25
N ALA A 116 -13.15 10.54 10.44
CA ALA A 116 -12.64 11.36 9.35
C ALA A 116 -11.48 10.69 8.59
N ILE A 117 -10.59 9.99 9.29
CA ILE A 117 -9.50 9.21 8.70
C ILE A 117 -10.06 8.03 7.91
N GLU A 118 -10.99 7.29 8.49
CA GLU A 118 -11.63 6.14 7.85
C GLU A 118 -12.41 6.54 6.60
N ARG A 119 -13.13 7.67 6.66
CA ARG A 119 -13.84 8.24 5.51
C ARG A 119 -12.87 8.57 4.37
N LYS A 120 -11.78 9.28 4.64
CA LYS A 120 -10.75 9.59 3.63
C LYS A 120 -10.12 8.33 3.05
N ALA A 121 -9.81 7.33 3.90
CA ALA A 121 -9.26 6.07 3.45
C ALA A 121 -10.24 5.31 2.53
N LYS A 122 -11.54 5.31 2.85
CA LYS A 122 -12.59 4.73 2.01
C LYS A 122 -12.71 5.44 0.67
N GLU A 123 -12.72 6.78 0.65
CA GLU A 123 -12.76 7.57 -0.58
C GLU A 123 -11.58 7.25 -1.52
N ILE A 124 -10.37 7.13 -0.98
CA ILE A 124 -9.17 6.75 -1.74
C ILE A 124 -9.32 5.33 -2.31
N ARG A 125 -9.75 4.37 -1.49
CA ARG A 125 -9.97 2.98 -1.92
C ARG A 125 -11.01 2.91 -3.03
N ASP A 126 -12.14 3.59 -2.88
CA ASP A 126 -13.21 3.63 -3.88
C ASP A 126 -12.71 4.24 -5.20
N ARG A 127 -11.92 5.31 -5.13
CA ARG A 127 -11.31 5.92 -6.32
C ARG A 127 -10.36 4.97 -7.04
N VAL A 128 -9.51 4.27 -6.30
CA VAL A 128 -8.58 3.27 -6.85
C VAL A 128 -9.36 2.09 -7.46
N GLN A 129 -10.39 1.60 -6.77
CA GLN A 129 -11.25 0.53 -7.28
C GLN A 129 -11.97 0.92 -8.57
N ARG A 130 -12.51 2.14 -8.67
CA ARG A 130 -13.14 2.65 -9.91
C ARG A 130 -12.15 2.73 -11.07
N ARG A 131 -10.92 3.19 -10.80
CA ARG A 131 -9.85 3.22 -11.82
C ARG A 131 -9.51 1.81 -12.29
N ASN A 132 -9.32 0.88 -11.36
CA ASN A 132 -9.00 -0.51 -11.66
C ASN A 132 -10.14 -1.21 -12.42
N ALA A 133 -11.39 -1.02 -12.01
CA ALA A 133 -12.55 -1.56 -12.69
C ALA A 133 -12.65 -1.04 -14.14
N THR A 134 -12.33 0.23 -14.37
CA THR A 134 -12.29 0.82 -15.71
C THR A 134 -11.18 0.19 -16.56
N MET A 135 -9.98 0.02 -16.01
CA MET A 135 -8.86 -0.63 -16.71
C MET A 135 -9.19 -2.09 -17.04
N GLN A 136 -9.78 -2.83 -16.10
CA GLN A 136 -10.22 -4.20 -16.32
C GLN A 136 -11.30 -4.30 -17.42
N ARG A 137 -12.23 -3.34 -17.50
CA ARG A 137 -13.23 -3.31 -18.59
C ARG A 137 -12.59 -3.10 -19.95
N LYS A 138 -11.62 -2.18 -20.06
CA LYS A 138 -10.86 -1.95 -21.31
C LYS A 138 -10.10 -3.21 -21.72
N TYR A 139 -9.35 -3.79 -20.79
CA TYR A 139 -8.59 -5.01 -21.04
C TYR A 139 -9.47 -6.19 -21.47
N LYS A 140 -10.62 -6.41 -20.81
CA LYS A 140 -11.60 -7.44 -21.22
C LYS A 140 -12.14 -7.20 -22.63
N LYS A 141 -12.35 -5.94 -23.02
CA LYS A 141 -12.81 -5.58 -24.37
C LYS A 141 -11.73 -5.89 -25.42
N GLU A 142 -10.48 -5.53 -25.13
CA GLU A 142 -9.33 -5.80 -26.00
C GLU A 142 -9.11 -7.31 -26.18
N LEU A 143 -9.13 -8.07 -25.08
CA LEU A 143 -9.04 -9.53 -25.12
C LEU A 143 -10.15 -10.13 -25.98
N LYS A 144 -11.42 -9.70 -25.80
CA LYS A 144 -12.54 -10.19 -26.62
C LYS A 144 -12.35 -9.84 -28.10
N ALA A 145 -11.79 -8.68 -28.42
CA ALA A 145 -11.50 -8.29 -29.79
C ALA A 145 -10.37 -9.13 -30.40
N GLN A 146 -9.30 -9.40 -29.64
CA GLN A 146 -8.19 -10.27 -30.06
C GLN A 146 -8.67 -11.70 -30.31
N THR A 147 -9.41 -12.30 -29.37
CA THR A 147 -9.93 -13.67 -29.56
C THR A 147 -10.86 -13.79 -30.77
N THR A 148 -11.67 -12.77 -31.06
CA THR A 148 -12.53 -12.73 -32.26
C THR A 148 -11.71 -12.59 -33.55
N LYS A 149 -10.65 -11.76 -33.54
CA LYS A 149 -9.72 -11.61 -34.66
C LYS A 149 -8.96 -12.90 -34.92
N ASP A 150 -8.45 -13.54 -33.88
CA ASP A 150 -7.73 -14.82 -33.97
C ASP A 150 -8.64 -15.93 -34.48
N SER A 151 -9.88 -16.01 -33.99
CA SER A 151 -10.86 -16.99 -34.48
C SER A 151 -11.21 -16.77 -35.95
N SER A 152 -11.41 -15.51 -36.37
CA SER A 152 -11.66 -15.16 -37.76
C SER A 152 -10.44 -15.40 -38.68
N LYS A 153 -9.23 -15.22 -38.15
CA LYS A 153 -7.99 -15.54 -38.86
C LYS A 153 -7.86 -17.05 -39.03
N ARG A 154 -7.98 -17.83 -37.94
CA ARG A 154 -7.97 -19.29 -37.98
C ARG A 154 -8.99 -19.87 -38.95
N ARG A 155 -10.22 -19.32 -38.99
CA ARG A 155 -11.24 -19.76 -39.96
C ARG A 155 -10.84 -19.45 -41.41
N ARG A 156 -10.29 -18.26 -41.69
CA ARG A 156 -9.82 -17.90 -43.03
C ARG A 156 -8.63 -18.74 -43.47
N ASP A 157 -7.68 -18.97 -42.57
CA ASP A 157 -6.52 -19.82 -42.81
C ASP A 157 -7.00 -21.26 -43.10
N PHE A 158 -7.95 -21.80 -42.32
CA PHE A 158 -8.56 -23.11 -42.58
C PHE A 158 -9.34 -23.16 -43.91
N ASP A 159 -10.17 -22.17 -44.21
CA ASP A 159 -10.95 -22.14 -45.47
C ASP A 159 -10.04 -22.00 -46.69
N GLY A 160 -9.01 -21.16 -46.61
CA GLY A 160 -7.98 -21.00 -47.64
C GLY A 160 -7.21 -22.29 -47.84
N ALA A 161 -6.89 -22.95 -46.73
CA ALA A 161 -6.26 -24.23 -46.77
C ALA A 161 -7.18 -25.24 -47.51
N VAL A 162 -8.42 -25.43 -47.07
CA VAL A 162 -9.35 -26.39 -47.71
C VAL A 162 -9.52 -26.14 -49.22
N ARG A 163 -9.51 -24.87 -49.66
CA ARG A 163 -9.54 -24.53 -51.09
C ARG A 163 -8.28 -24.99 -51.83
N GLU A 164 -7.11 -24.80 -51.23
CA GLU A 164 -5.85 -25.29 -51.80
C GLU A 164 -5.82 -26.81 -51.89
N GLY A 165 -6.24 -27.51 -50.82
CA GLY A 165 -6.38 -28.97 -50.82
C GLY A 165 -7.34 -29.46 -51.91
N LYS A 166 -8.48 -28.77 -52.11
CA LYS A 166 -9.42 -29.08 -53.22
C LYS A 166 -8.80 -28.83 -54.59
N ARG A 167 -8.03 -27.75 -54.78
CA ARG A 167 -7.33 -27.46 -56.05
C ARG A 167 -6.31 -28.54 -56.36
N LYS A 168 -5.44 -28.88 -55.41
CA LYS A 168 -4.44 -29.95 -55.54
C LYS A 168 -5.08 -31.32 -55.81
N SER A 169 -6.20 -31.63 -55.16
CA SER A 169 -6.96 -32.86 -55.43
C SER A 169 -7.58 -32.88 -56.84
N ALA A 170 -8.04 -31.73 -57.35
CA ALA A 170 -8.56 -31.62 -58.72
C ALA A 170 -7.44 -31.73 -59.77
N GLU A 171 -6.26 -31.15 -59.50
CA GLU A 171 -5.06 -31.31 -60.32
C GLU A 171 -4.63 -32.79 -60.36
N TRP A 172 -4.52 -33.45 -59.19
CA TRP A 172 -4.19 -34.88 -59.08
C TRP A 172 -5.18 -35.82 -59.78
N LYS A 173 -6.46 -35.43 -59.94
CA LYS A 173 -7.47 -36.21 -60.68
C LYS A 173 -7.37 -36.07 -62.20
N ASN A 174 -6.76 -34.99 -62.71
CA ASN A 174 -6.57 -34.78 -64.14
C ASN A 174 -5.27 -35.43 -64.66
N ASP A 175 -4.28 -35.60 -63.79
CA ASP A 175 -3.04 -36.31 -64.09
C ASP A 175 -3.26 -37.82 -63.91
N GLY A 176 -3.71 -38.52 -64.96
CA GLY A 176 -4.17 -39.91 -64.95
C GLY A 176 -3.14 -41.02 -64.62
N ASN A 177 -2.22 -40.81 -63.68
CA ASN A 177 -1.27 -41.83 -63.20
C ASN A 177 -1.51 -42.10 -61.70
N HIS A 178 -2.17 -43.22 -61.38
CA HIS A 178 -2.59 -43.55 -60.02
C HIS A 178 -1.73 -44.67 -59.42
N GLN A 179 -0.95 -44.35 -58.38
CA GLN A 179 -0.51 -45.38 -57.43
C GLN A 179 -0.27 -44.91 -55.97
N GLU A 180 -0.35 -43.61 -55.65
CA GLU A 180 -0.27 -43.14 -54.25
C GLU A 180 -1.58 -42.51 -53.78
N GLU A 181 -2.13 -43.04 -52.69
CA GLU A 181 -3.38 -42.61 -52.07
C GLU A 181 -3.24 -41.17 -51.52
N PHE A 182 -4.05 -40.23 -52.04
CA PHE A 182 -4.04 -38.83 -51.62
C PHE A 182 -4.47 -38.68 -50.14
N ASP A 183 -3.51 -38.62 -49.23
CA ASP A 183 -3.77 -38.41 -47.80
C ASP A 183 -4.17 -36.96 -47.54
N TYR A 184 -5.48 -36.74 -47.36
CA TYR A 184 -6.07 -35.47 -46.94
C TYR A 184 -5.56 -35.03 -45.54
N GLY A 185 -4.82 -35.89 -44.84
CA GLY A 185 -4.17 -35.67 -43.57
C GLY A 185 -3.04 -34.64 -43.61
N ASP A 186 -2.10 -34.70 -44.54
CA ASP A 186 -0.90 -33.83 -44.48
C ASP A 186 -1.24 -32.31 -44.42
N PHE A 187 -2.38 -31.95 -44.99
CA PHE A 187 -2.76 -30.56 -45.20
C PHE A 187 -3.56 -29.91 -44.04
N VAL A 188 -4.17 -30.70 -43.15
CA VAL A 188 -4.84 -30.18 -41.94
C VAL A 188 -3.82 -30.19 -40.81
N GLY A 189 -3.36 -29.00 -40.38
CA GLY A 189 -2.30 -28.88 -39.38
C GLY A 189 -2.54 -29.72 -38.12
N GLU A 190 -1.46 -30.32 -37.59
CA GLU A 190 -1.40 -31.21 -36.41
C GLU A 190 -2.29 -30.76 -35.22
N SER A 191 -2.36 -29.44 -34.98
CA SER A 191 -3.12 -28.82 -33.88
C SER A 191 -4.65 -28.93 -34.03
N ASP A 192 -5.17 -28.93 -35.27
CA ASP A 192 -6.60 -29.08 -35.54
C ASP A 192 -7.06 -30.54 -35.44
N ARG A 193 -6.16 -31.51 -35.70
CA ARG A 193 -6.42 -32.94 -35.41
C ARG A 193 -6.59 -33.20 -33.92
N ALA A 194 -5.71 -32.62 -33.11
CA ALA A 194 -5.74 -32.78 -31.66
C ALA A 194 -7.02 -32.18 -31.03
N SER A 195 -7.47 -31.01 -31.52
CA SER A 195 -8.69 -30.37 -31.01
C SER A 195 -9.98 -31.14 -31.38
N ARG A 196 -10.03 -31.79 -32.55
CA ARG A 196 -11.17 -32.63 -32.95
C ARG A 196 -11.25 -33.94 -32.17
N ARG A 197 -10.11 -34.59 -31.86
CA ARG A 197 -10.08 -35.77 -30.97
C ARG A 197 -10.53 -35.40 -29.54
N GLY A 198 -10.03 -34.30 -28.97
CA GLY A 198 -10.39 -33.89 -27.60
C GLY A 198 -11.83 -33.37 -27.42
N SER A 199 -12.47 -32.84 -28.48
CA SER A 199 -13.83 -32.28 -28.40
C SER A 199 -14.94 -33.35 -28.42
N PHE A 200 -14.70 -34.49 -29.08
CA PHE A 200 -15.67 -35.59 -29.16
C PHE A 200 -15.78 -36.36 -27.83
N GLU A 201 -14.66 -36.57 -27.13
CA GLU A 201 -14.65 -37.21 -25.81
C GLU A 201 -15.21 -36.33 -24.68
N ALA A 202 -15.08 -35.00 -24.77
CA ALA A 202 -15.59 -34.07 -23.76
C ALA A 202 -17.12 -33.87 -23.82
N ARG A 203 -17.78 -34.15 -24.95
CA ARG A 203 -19.24 -34.00 -25.11
C ARG A 203 -20.03 -35.26 -24.74
N GLY A 204 -19.38 -36.41 -24.55
CA GLY A 204 -20.03 -37.69 -24.28
C GLY A 204 -20.37 -37.96 -22.80
N LYS A 205 -19.80 -37.22 -21.84
CA LYS A 205 -20.00 -37.47 -20.40
C LYS A 205 -20.10 -36.17 -19.61
N GLY A 206 -21.32 -35.71 -19.34
CA GLY A 206 -21.58 -34.76 -18.26
C GLY A 206 -22.19 -33.41 -18.66
N ALA A 207 -23.36 -33.42 -19.30
CA ALA A 207 -24.21 -32.22 -19.38
C ALA A 207 -25.68 -32.56 -19.10
N LYS A 208 -25.93 -33.16 -17.92
CA LYS A 208 -27.28 -33.12 -17.34
C LYS A 208 -27.56 -31.70 -16.89
N SER A 209 -28.43 -31.07 -17.66
CA SER A 209 -29.18 -29.83 -17.42
C SER A 209 -29.37 -29.45 -15.94
N PHE A 210 -28.60 -28.48 -15.45
CA PHE A 210 -29.04 -27.63 -14.34
C PHE A 210 -29.87 -26.47 -14.94
N ARG A 211 -31.13 -26.77 -15.27
CA ARG A 211 -32.14 -25.73 -15.53
C ARG A 211 -32.42 -25.05 -14.19
N LYS A 212 -31.75 -23.93 -13.93
CA LYS A 212 -32.03 -23.08 -12.76
C LYS A 212 -33.42 -22.48 -12.93
N SER A 213 -34.37 -23.04 -12.20
CA SER A 213 -35.74 -22.57 -12.05
C SER A 213 -35.78 -21.12 -11.56
N GLY A 214 -36.53 -20.30 -12.30
CA GLY A 214 -37.33 -19.16 -11.84
C GLY A 214 -36.78 -18.26 -10.74
N THR A 215 -36.09 -17.19 -11.11
CA THR A 215 -35.99 -15.99 -10.26
C THR A 215 -37.37 -15.32 -10.23
N GLN A 216 -38.14 -15.49 -9.16
CA GLN A 216 -39.36 -14.71 -8.94
C GLN A 216 -38.99 -13.22 -8.78
N ARG A 217 -39.43 -12.39 -9.74
CA ARG A 217 -39.45 -10.93 -9.59
C ARG A 217 -40.57 -10.58 -8.62
N LYS A 218 -40.22 -10.17 -7.39
CA LYS A 218 -41.18 -9.56 -6.46
C LYS A 218 -41.58 -8.18 -7.01
N HIS A 219 -42.83 -8.08 -7.43
CA HIS A 219 -43.48 -6.83 -7.81
C HIS A 219 -43.76 -6.03 -6.53
N THR A 220 -43.04 -4.94 -6.29
CA THR A 220 -43.38 -4.02 -5.21
C THR A 220 -44.58 -3.18 -5.63
N GLY A 221 -45.75 -3.51 -5.09
CA GLY A 221 -46.97 -2.74 -5.25
C GLY A 221 -46.84 -1.35 -4.64
N ARG A 222 -47.16 -0.35 -5.45
CA ARG A 222 -47.40 1.05 -5.09
C ARG A 222 -48.57 1.12 -4.12
N ARG A 223 -48.35 1.54 -2.88
CA ARG A 223 -49.43 1.92 -1.95
C ARG A 223 -49.87 3.36 -2.26
N LYS A 224 -51.19 3.53 -2.35
CA LYS A 224 -51.89 4.81 -2.25
C LYS A 224 -51.70 5.39 -0.86
#